data_AF-A0A7Y9PH68-F1
#
_entry.id   AF-A0A7Y9PH68-F1
#
_cell.length_a   1.000
_cell.length_b   1.000
_cell.length_c   1.000
_cell.angle_alpha   90.00
_cell.angle_beta   90.00
_cell.angle_gamma   90.00
#
_symmetry.space_group_name_H-M   'P 1'
#
loop_
_entity.id
_entity.type
_entity.pdbx_description
1 polymer ?
#
loop_
_entity_poly.entity_id
_entity_poly.type
_entity_poly.pdbx_seq_one_letter_code
_entity_poly.pdbx_strand_id
1 'polypeptide(L)'
;MADQLYLSLWFPNFRFEALPAALISVLRQFALISKESRVAAASVYPIGFTEAPTYQRIYVNDDRSEDTSDSIIENAVAEATEQLHEDMAYEFEMQWKLWSPGLADGEDGLETVWKLEPATVRIFGFGPEFDDASFEQNGHIRVDFGLDTPWVLEDAELDELAAKHIQQNIEMLLAFTLSVEKHCGISSRLLWTESGEPLAEKLIARLQRLN
;
A
#
# COMPACT_ATOMS: atom_id res chain seq x y z
N MET A 1 -18.32 -4.76 -7.47
CA MET A 1 -18.31 -4.06 -6.17
C MET A 1 -16.84 -3.84 -5.86
N ALA A 2 -16.42 -2.62 -5.51
CA ALA A 2 -15.02 -2.37 -5.25
C ALA A 2 -14.56 -3.15 -4.01
N ASP A 3 -13.45 -3.86 -4.13
CA ASP A 3 -12.86 -4.66 -3.07
C ASP A 3 -11.56 -4.01 -2.57
N GLN A 4 -11.16 -4.28 -1.33
CA GLN A 4 -9.83 -3.87 -0.85
C GLN A 4 -8.75 -4.73 -1.51
N LEU A 5 -7.61 -4.11 -1.85
CA LEU A 5 -6.47 -4.75 -2.48
C LEU A 5 -5.27 -4.84 -1.52
N TYR A 6 -4.75 -6.05 -1.35
CA TYR A 6 -3.65 -6.36 -0.45
C TYR A 6 -2.47 -7.05 -1.15
N LEU A 7 -1.26 -6.77 -0.66
CA LEU A 7 -0.04 -7.55 -0.91
C LEU A 7 0.51 -8.07 0.41
N SER A 8 0.47 -9.39 0.59
CA SER A 8 1.05 -10.10 1.73
C SER A 8 2.45 -10.61 1.41
N LEU A 9 3.38 -10.45 2.35
CA LEU A 9 4.81 -10.76 2.19
C LEU A 9 5.29 -11.66 3.32
N TRP A 10 5.89 -12.81 2.97
CA TRP A 10 6.57 -13.70 3.91
C TRP A 10 8.06 -13.67 3.70
N PHE A 11 8.80 -13.85 4.78
CA PHE A 11 10.26 -13.79 4.81
C PHE A 11 10.79 -15.14 5.31
N PRO A 12 11.88 -15.66 4.72
CA PRO A 12 12.42 -16.95 5.10
C PRO A 12 13.10 -16.86 6.48
N ASN A 13 12.86 -17.84 7.35
CA ASN A 13 13.46 -17.91 8.70
C ASN A 13 13.33 -16.59 9.48
N PHE A 14 12.15 -15.97 9.40
CA PHE A 14 11.92 -14.63 9.93
C PHE A 14 12.15 -14.60 11.44
N ARG A 15 12.95 -13.63 11.88
CA ARG A 15 13.15 -13.29 13.28
C ARG A 15 12.47 -11.97 13.54
N PHE A 16 11.71 -11.88 14.63
CA PHE A 16 10.89 -10.71 14.90
C PHE A 16 11.72 -9.43 15.02
N GLU A 17 12.94 -9.51 15.55
CA GLU A 17 13.87 -8.38 15.65
C GLU A 17 14.32 -7.83 14.28
N ALA A 18 14.11 -8.59 13.20
CA ALA A 18 14.36 -8.13 11.83
C ALA A 18 13.18 -7.35 11.22
N LEU A 19 12.02 -7.30 11.89
CA LEU A 19 10.82 -6.62 11.39
C LEU A 19 11.08 -5.15 11.02
N PRO A 20 11.74 -4.32 11.85
CA PRO A 20 12.00 -2.92 11.50
C PRO A 20 12.83 -2.79 10.21
N ALA A 21 13.86 -3.64 10.04
CA ALA A 21 14.69 -3.63 8.83
C ALA A 21 13.91 -4.09 7.59
N ALA A 22 13.02 -5.07 7.74
CA ALA A 22 12.13 -5.52 6.67
C ALA A 22 11.14 -4.42 6.25
N LEU A 23 10.53 -3.73 7.22
CA LEU A 23 9.63 -2.58 6.99
C LEU A 23 10.34 -1.46 6.23
N ILE A 24 11.54 -1.05 6.67
CA ILE A 24 12.36 -0.05 5.98
C ILE A 24 12.62 -0.47 4.53
N SER A 25 12.94 -1.75 4.30
CA SER A 25 13.20 -2.25 2.94
C SER A 25 11.98 -2.10 2.03
N VAL A 26 10.79 -2.50 2.50
CA VAL A 26 9.53 -2.39 1.75
C VAL A 26 9.13 -0.93 1.52
N LEU A 27 9.19 -0.08 2.55
CA LEU A 27 8.90 1.36 2.47
C LEU A 27 9.82 2.06 1.46
N ARG A 28 11.12 1.72 1.42
CA ARG A 28 12.05 2.25 0.42
C ARG A 28 11.69 1.82 -1.01
N GLN A 29 11.25 0.57 -1.21
CA GLN A 29 10.77 0.14 -2.54
C GLN A 29 9.51 0.91 -2.94
N PHE A 30 8.60 1.15 -2.00
CA PHE A 30 7.42 1.95 -2.25
C PHE A 30 7.79 3.38 -2.64
N ALA A 31 8.71 4.01 -1.89
CA ALA A 31 9.19 5.35 -2.16
C ALA A 31 9.84 5.52 -3.53
N LEU A 32 10.61 4.51 -3.96
CA LEU A 32 11.26 4.50 -5.28
C LEU A 32 10.22 4.56 -6.42
N ILE A 33 9.11 3.82 -6.26
CA ILE A 33 8.09 3.68 -7.30
C ILE A 33 7.07 4.83 -7.27
N SER A 34 6.60 5.19 -6.09
CA SER A 34 5.65 6.30 -5.88
C SER A 34 6.26 7.68 -6.11
N LYS A 35 7.60 7.78 -6.00
CA LYS A 35 8.36 9.03 -5.94
C LYS A 35 8.03 9.88 -4.70
N GLU A 36 7.36 9.29 -3.71
CA GLU A 36 7.10 9.90 -2.42
C GLU A 36 7.99 9.26 -1.37
N SER A 37 8.82 10.03 -0.69
CA SER A 37 9.85 9.50 0.21
C SER A 37 9.51 9.66 1.69
N ARG A 38 8.37 10.30 1.99
CA ARG A 38 7.97 10.63 3.35
C ARG A 38 6.80 9.78 3.82
N VAL A 39 6.86 9.40 5.09
CA VAL A 39 5.75 8.79 5.82
C VAL A 39 4.75 9.88 6.20
N ALA A 40 3.46 9.65 5.95
CA ALA A 40 2.38 10.56 6.29
C ALA A 40 1.89 10.35 7.74
N ALA A 41 1.83 9.09 8.19
CA ALA A 41 1.51 8.75 9.57
C ALA A 41 2.16 7.42 9.97
N ALA A 42 2.38 7.24 11.26
CA ALA A 42 2.84 6.00 11.86
C ALA A 42 2.00 5.69 13.11
N SER A 43 1.53 4.45 13.24
CA SER A 43 0.71 3.99 14.36
C SER A 43 1.14 2.61 14.86
N VAL A 44 0.94 2.33 16.13
CA VAL A 44 1.20 1.00 16.73
C VAL A 44 -0.03 0.53 17.48
N TYR A 45 -0.53 -0.65 17.14
CA TYR A 45 -1.72 -1.24 17.75
C TYR A 45 -1.32 -2.43 18.62
N PRO A 46 -1.72 -2.45 19.90
CA PRO A 46 -1.52 -3.62 20.76
C PRO A 46 -2.63 -4.65 20.54
N ILE A 47 -2.31 -5.94 20.61
CA ILE A 47 -3.20 -7.11 20.63
C ILE A 47 -4.03 -7.32 19.35
N GLY A 48 -4.72 -6.30 18.85
CA GLY A 48 -5.55 -6.34 17.66
C GLY A 48 -5.97 -4.94 17.20
N PHE A 49 -6.52 -4.83 15.98
CA PHE A 49 -6.94 -3.55 15.39
C PHE A 49 -8.17 -2.91 16.06
N THR A 50 -8.86 -3.63 16.95
CA THR A 50 -9.97 -3.08 17.74
C THR A 50 -9.52 -2.25 18.93
N GLU A 51 -8.24 -2.35 19.31
CA GLU A 51 -7.65 -1.61 20.42
C GLU A 51 -7.21 -0.20 19.99
N ALA A 52 -7.11 0.70 20.97
CA ALA A 52 -6.56 2.03 20.72
C ALA A 52 -5.04 1.96 20.47
N PRO A 53 -4.51 2.72 19.50
CA PRO A 53 -3.07 2.71 19.23
C PRO A 53 -2.29 3.24 20.45
N THR A 54 -1.24 2.54 20.84
CA THR A 54 -0.34 2.93 21.94
C THR A 54 0.64 4.02 21.51
N TYR A 55 0.93 4.09 20.22
CA TYR A 55 1.70 5.14 19.57
C TYR A 55 0.95 5.60 18.32
N GLN A 56 0.89 6.91 18.11
CA GLN A 56 0.37 7.50 16.88
C GLN A 56 1.07 8.82 16.61
N ARG A 57 1.56 8.98 15.39
CA ARG A 57 2.20 10.20 14.91
C ARG A 57 1.73 10.53 13.51
N ILE A 58 1.30 11.77 13.30
CA ILE A 58 0.92 12.31 11.99
C ILE A 58 1.98 13.33 11.59
N TYR A 59 2.52 13.18 10.39
CA TYR A 59 3.55 14.05 9.86
C TYR A 59 2.93 15.05 8.88
N VAL A 60 3.18 16.34 9.12
CA VAL A 60 2.74 17.40 8.20
C VAL A 60 3.79 17.55 7.11
N ASN A 61 3.50 17.05 5.92
CA ASN A 61 4.43 17.01 4.79
C ASN A 61 4.09 18.07 3.71
N ASP A 62 3.57 19.24 4.09
CA ASP A 62 3.25 20.31 3.14
C ASP A 62 4.44 21.24 2.88
N ASP A 63 4.41 21.97 1.75
CA ASP A 63 5.46 22.93 1.35
C ASP A 63 5.69 24.07 2.37
N ARG A 64 4.81 24.18 3.38
CA ARG A 64 4.81 25.23 4.40
C ARG A 64 5.36 24.74 5.74
N SER A 65 5.60 23.43 5.86
CA SER A 65 6.08 22.79 7.07
C SER A 65 7.61 22.85 7.12
N GLU A 66 8.16 22.94 8.33
CA GLU A 66 9.60 22.78 8.51
C GLU A 66 9.99 21.36 8.06
N ASP A 67 11.08 21.25 7.30
CA ASP A 67 11.64 19.96 6.87
C ASP A 67 11.93 19.11 8.11
N THR A 68 10.97 18.28 8.50
CA THR A 68 11.08 17.46 9.69
C THR A 68 11.79 16.18 9.27
N SER A 69 12.96 15.92 9.85
CA SER A 69 13.67 14.64 9.65
C SER A 69 12.83 13.45 10.08
N ASP A 70 11.82 13.67 10.92
CA ASP A 70 11.05 12.61 11.58
C ASP A 70 10.14 11.86 10.60
N SER A 71 9.73 12.48 9.48
CA SER A 71 8.92 11.81 8.44
C SER A 71 9.74 10.98 7.44
N ILE A 72 11.07 10.98 7.59
CA ILE A 72 11.96 10.09 6.85
C ILE A 72 11.70 8.65 7.34
N ILE A 73 11.59 7.72 6.39
CA ILE A 73 11.28 6.29 6.62
C ILE A 73 12.06 5.69 7.79
N GLU A 74 13.37 5.86 7.84
CA GLU A 74 14.20 5.25 8.89
C GLU A 74 13.88 5.79 10.27
N ASN A 75 13.57 7.09 10.38
CA ASN A 75 13.27 7.73 11.66
C ASN A 75 11.85 7.35 12.12
N ALA A 76 10.87 7.39 11.23
CA ALA A 76 9.50 7.00 11.53
C ALA A 76 9.42 5.53 12.00
N VAL A 77 10.14 4.62 11.31
CA VAL A 77 10.19 3.21 11.72
C VAL A 77 10.93 3.06 13.04
N ALA A 78 12.08 3.71 13.23
CA ALA A 78 12.84 3.61 14.48
C ALA A 78 12.02 4.10 15.69
N GLU A 79 11.27 5.17 15.54
CA GLU A 79 10.40 5.73 16.60
C GLU A 79 9.22 4.78 16.89
N ALA A 80 8.47 4.36 15.86
CA ALA A 80 7.33 3.46 16.06
C ALA A 80 7.75 2.10 16.63
N THR A 81 8.96 1.63 16.32
CA THR A 81 9.50 0.33 16.80
C THR A 81 10.40 0.45 18.03
N GLU A 82 10.44 1.61 18.70
CA GLU A 82 11.25 1.80 19.92
C GLU A 82 10.89 0.77 20.99
N GLN A 83 9.59 0.50 21.15
CA GLN A 83 9.06 -0.58 21.97
C GLN A 83 8.60 -1.74 21.08
N LEU A 84 9.57 -2.41 20.44
CA LEU A 84 9.30 -3.59 19.62
C LEU A 84 8.74 -4.72 20.51
N HIS A 85 7.50 -5.18 20.23
CA HIS A 85 6.82 -6.18 21.04
C HIS A 85 5.98 -7.15 20.20
N GLU A 86 5.95 -8.41 20.62
CA GLU A 86 5.42 -9.52 19.82
C GLU A 86 3.89 -9.48 19.62
N ASP A 87 3.18 -8.80 20.52
CA ASP A 87 1.72 -8.60 20.47
C ASP A 87 1.30 -7.31 19.76
N MET A 88 2.20 -6.63 19.04
CA MET A 88 1.91 -5.36 18.38
C MET A 88 1.93 -5.45 16.85
N ALA A 89 1.14 -4.61 16.21
CA ALA A 89 1.25 -4.32 14.79
C ALA A 89 1.69 -2.87 14.55
N TYR A 90 2.56 -2.67 13.57
CA TYR A 90 3.14 -1.38 13.20
C TYR A 90 2.58 -0.97 11.85
N GLU A 91 1.91 0.18 11.78
CA GLU A 91 1.31 0.73 10.57
C GLU A 91 2.06 1.99 10.12
N PHE A 92 2.36 2.07 8.83
CA PHE A 92 2.92 3.26 8.19
C PHE A 92 2.07 3.65 6.99
N GLU A 93 1.61 4.89 6.96
CA GLU A 93 0.87 5.45 5.84
C GLU A 93 1.81 6.21 4.89
N MET A 94 1.72 5.92 3.60
CA MET A 94 2.37 6.66 2.51
C MET A 94 1.35 6.96 1.41
N GLN A 95 1.73 7.78 0.44
CA GLN A 95 0.86 8.12 -0.68
C GLN A 95 1.58 7.95 -2.02
N TRP A 96 0.81 7.58 -3.03
CA TRP A 96 1.21 7.64 -4.44
C TRP A 96 0.11 8.29 -5.26
N LYS A 97 0.41 8.67 -6.50
CA LYS A 97 -0.57 9.31 -7.39
C LYS A 97 -1.10 8.30 -8.38
N LEU A 98 -2.41 8.03 -8.35
CA LEU A 98 -3.09 7.14 -9.27
C LEU A 98 -4.02 7.94 -10.18
N TRP A 99 -4.19 7.47 -11.41
CA TRP A 99 -5.21 8.02 -12.28
C TRP A 99 -6.60 7.61 -11.79
N SER A 100 -7.48 8.59 -11.63
CA SER A 100 -8.84 8.43 -11.16
C SER A 100 -9.77 9.24 -12.08
N PRO A 101 -10.91 8.68 -12.52
CA PRO A 101 -11.90 9.44 -13.28
C PRO A 101 -12.67 10.37 -12.35
N GLY A 102 -12.63 11.66 -12.65
CA GLY A 102 -13.54 12.66 -12.10
C GLY A 102 -14.64 13.00 -13.10
N LEU A 103 -15.66 13.72 -12.62
CA LEU A 103 -16.66 14.36 -13.47
C LEU A 103 -16.37 15.87 -13.48
N ALA A 104 -16.38 16.47 -14.66
CA ALA A 104 -16.28 17.92 -14.84
C ALA A 104 -17.41 18.42 -15.75
N ASP A 105 -17.75 19.70 -15.62
CA ASP A 105 -18.70 20.35 -16.52
C ASP A 105 -18.05 20.55 -17.90
N GLY A 106 -18.59 19.87 -18.91
CA GLY A 106 -18.27 20.02 -20.33
C GLY A 106 -19.34 20.82 -21.08
N GLU A 107 -19.11 21.07 -22.37
CA GLU A 107 -20.04 21.86 -23.20
C GLU A 107 -21.41 21.17 -23.39
N ASP A 108 -21.45 19.83 -23.38
CA ASP A 108 -22.66 19.01 -23.58
C ASP A 108 -23.14 18.25 -22.31
N GLY A 109 -22.59 18.56 -21.13
CA GLY A 109 -22.99 17.93 -19.86
C GLY A 109 -21.79 17.53 -18.98
N LEU A 110 -21.97 16.50 -18.13
CA LEU A 110 -20.88 15.98 -17.31
C LEU A 110 -19.95 15.11 -18.16
N GLU A 111 -18.69 15.50 -18.26
CA GLU A 111 -17.64 14.77 -18.98
C GLU A 111 -16.68 14.10 -17.98
N THR A 112 -16.20 12.90 -18.34
CA THR A 112 -15.20 12.19 -17.55
C THR A 112 -13.82 12.82 -17.77
N VAL A 113 -13.23 13.36 -16.71
CA VAL A 113 -11.89 13.95 -16.72
C VAL A 113 -10.97 13.13 -15.83
N TRP A 114 -9.89 12.62 -16.41
CA TRP A 114 -8.88 11.87 -15.69
C TRP A 114 -7.89 12.80 -15.00
N LYS A 115 -7.65 12.54 -13.72
CA LYS A 115 -6.66 13.26 -12.91
C LYS A 115 -5.83 12.31 -12.07
N LEU A 116 -4.59 12.71 -11.82
CA LEU A 116 -3.72 12.05 -10.84
C LEU A 116 -4.13 12.49 -9.45
N GLU A 117 -4.70 11.57 -8.67
CA GLU A 117 -5.12 11.81 -7.29
C GLU A 117 -4.22 11.07 -6.30
N PRO A 118 -3.94 11.66 -5.12
CA PRO A 118 -3.29 10.94 -4.05
C PRO A 118 -4.14 9.76 -3.60
N ALA A 119 -3.56 8.57 -3.60
CA ALA A 119 -4.12 7.37 -2.99
C ALA A 119 -3.22 6.93 -1.82
N THR A 120 -3.84 6.62 -0.70
CA THR A 120 -3.14 6.22 0.52
C THR A 120 -2.82 4.73 0.47
N VAL A 121 -1.61 4.38 0.85
CA VAL A 121 -1.13 3.01 0.99
C VAL A 121 -0.68 2.82 2.44
N ARG A 122 -1.18 1.76 3.08
CA ARG A 122 -0.81 1.42 4.46
C ARG A 122 0.08 0.19 4.45
N ILE A 123 1.21 0.26 5.13
CA ILE A 123 2.17 -0.84 5.23
C ILE A 123 2.20 -1.28 6.68
N PHE A 124 1.82 -2.53 6.90
CA PHE A 124 1.71 -3.17 8.21
C PHE A 124 2.85 -4.15 8.43
N GLY A 125 3.46 -4.13 9.62
CA GLY A 125 4.33 -5.18 10.13
C GLY A 125 3.69 -5.84 11.34
N PHE A 126 3.58 -7.17 11.35
CA PHE A 126 2.91 -7.91 12.43
C PHE A 126 3.90 -8.57 13.37
N GLY A 127 3.68 -8.40 14.67
CA GLY A 127 4.25 -9.24 15.69
C GLY A 127 3.66 -10.66 15.67
N PRO A 128 4.43 -11.68 16.09
CA PRO A 128 4.00 -13.08 16.01
C PRO A 128 2.80 -13.43 16.91
N GLU A 129 2.54 -12.65 17.97
CA GLU A 129 1.41 -12.84 18.89
C GLU A 129 0.24 -11.88 18.61
N PHE A 130 0.37 -10.96 17.65
CA PHE A 130 -0.68 -10.01 17.30
C PHE A 130 -1.85 -10.69 16.56
N ASP A 131 -3.07 -10.42 17.03
CA ASP A 131 -4.35 -10.83 16.42
C ASP A 131 -4.37 -12.32 16.04
N ASP A 132 -4.16 -13.17 17.06
CA ASP A 132 -4.14 -14.63 16.93
C ASP A 132 -3.15 -15.14 15.87
N ALA A 133 -1.91 -14.62 15.91
CA ALA A 133 -0.85 -14.93 14.94
C ALA A 133 -1.26 -14.62 13.48
N SER A 134 -1.92 -13.48 13.28
CA SER A 134 -2.41 -12.99 12.00
C SER A 134 -1.38 -13.01 10.86
N PHE A 135 -0.07 -12.95 11.18
CA PHE A 135 1.02 -13.00 10.22
C PHE A 135 1.05 -14.29 9.38
N GLU A 136 0.52 -15.41 9.88
CA GLU A 136 0.50 -16.68 9.14
C GLU A 136 -0.31 -16.55 7.84
N GLN A 137 -1.44 -15.85 7.92
CA GLN A 137 -2.36 -15.62 6.80
C GLN A 137 -2.06 -14.33 6.05
N ASN A 138 -1.64 -13.29 6.78
CA ASN A 138 -1.47 -11.94 6.22
C ASN A 138 -0.03 -11.63 5.78
N GLY A 139 0.93 -12.51 6.06
CA GLY A 139 2.36 -12.26 5.90
C GLY A 139 2.95 -11.55 7.11
N HIS A 140 4.28 -11.58 7.25
CA HIS A 140 4.96 -10.76 8.27
C HIS A 140 4.80 -9.26 7.98
N ILE A 141 4.69 -8.90 6.70
CA ILE A 141 4.33 -7.56 6.24
C ILE A 141 3.14 -7.67 5.29
N ARG A 142 2.14 -6.79 5.48
CA ARG A 142 1.02 -6.62 4.55
C ARG A 142 0.96 -5.18 4.07
N VAL A 143 0.78 -4.99 2.78
CA VAL A 143 0.51 -3.70 2.16
C VAL A 143 -0.96 -3.63 1.78
N ASP A 144 -1.66 -2.61 2.23
CA ASP A 144 -3.03 -2.26 1.88
C ASP A 144 -2.99 -1.08 0.90
N PHE A 145 -3.47 -1.31 -0.32
CA PHE A 145 -3.50 -0.31 -1.38
C PHE A 145 -4.83 0.46 -1.45
N GLY A 146 -5.78 0.15 -0.56
CA GLY A 146 -7.15 0.63 -0.62
C GLY A 146 -8.00 -0.12 -1.65
N LEU A 147 -9.05 0.53 -2.11
CA LEU A 147 -10.02 -0.04 -3.06
C LEU A 147 -9.37 -0.34 -4.41
N ASP A 148 -9.76 -1.45 -5.03
CA ASP A 148 -9.24 -1.93 -6.32
C ASP A 148 -9.73 -1.13 -7.55
N THR A 149 -10.67 -0.21 -7.35
CA THR A 149 -11.27 0.67 -8.37
C THR A 149 -10.26 1.30 -9.32
N PRO A 150 -9.11 1.87 -8.89
CA PRO A 150 -8.14 2.49 -9.79
C PRO A 150 -7.49 1.52 -10.79
N TRP A 151 -7.55 0.22 -10.54
CA TRP A 151 -6.92 -0.82 -11.38
C TRP A 151 -7.92 -1.64 -12.19
N VAL A 152 -9.15 -1.80 -11.70
CA VAL A 152 -10.15 -2.65 -12.35
C VAL A 152 -11.17 -1.81 -13.11
N LEU A 153 -11.72 -0.79 -12.43
CA LEU A 153 -12.85 0.02 -12.86
C LEU A 153 -13.98 -0.86 -13.42
N GLU A 154 -14.64 -1.60 -12.53
CA GLU A 154 -15.73 -2.51 -12.88
C GLU A 154 -16.91 -1.73 -13.51
N ASP A 155 -17.54 -2.33 -14.53
CA ASP A 155 -18.78 -1.86 -15.16
C ASP A 155 -18.75 -0.60 -16.06
N ALA A 156 -17.58 -0.05 -16.41
CA ALA A 156 -17.49 0.99 -17.45
C ALA A 156 -17.05 0.43 -18.82
N GLU A 157 -17.69 0.90 -19.89
CA GLU A 157 -17.11 0.84 -21.23
C GLU A 157 -15.81 1.66 -21.21
N LEU A 158 -14.68 0.98 -21.33
CA LEU A 158 -13.39 1.65 -21.38
C LEU A 158 -13.20 2.23 -22.77
N ASP A 159 -13.15 3.55 -22.86
CA ASP A 159 -12.55 4.21 -24.00
C ASP A 159 -11.01 4.02 -23.98
N GLU A 160 -10.35 4.39 -25.07
CA GLU A 160 -8.89 4.24 -25.21
C GLU A 160 -8.10 5.03 -24.13
N LEU A 161 -8.67 6.14 -23.65
CA LEU A 161 -8.04 6.98 -22.63
C LEU A 161 -8.09 6.30 -21.25
N ALA A 162 -9.25 5.78 -20.87
CA ALA A 162 -9.45 5.01 -19.66
C ALA A 162 -8.58 3.76 -19.63
N ALA A 163 -8.52 3.04 -20.75
CA ALA A 163 -7.63 1.89 -20.94
C ALA A 163 -6.17 2.24 -20.62
N LYS A 164 -5.67 3.33 -21.19
CA LYS A 164 -4.30 3.80 -20.98
C LYS A 164 -4.02 4.19 -19.53
N HIS A 165 -4.94 4.90 -18.88
CA HIS A 165 -4.76 5.34 -17.49
C HIS A 165 -4.79 4.17 -16.50
N ILE A 166 -5.72 3.23 -16.70
CA ILE A 166 -5.76 2.00 -15.92
C ILE A 166 -4.48 1.19 -16.12
N GLN A 167 -4.00 1.04 -17.36
CA GLN A 167 -2.74 0.36 -17.64
C GLN A 167 -1.57 1.00 -16.86
N GLN A 168 -1.48 2.33 -16.81
CA GLN A 168 -0.43 3.02 -16.05
C GLN A 168 -0.52 2.74 -14.54
N ASN A 169 -1.73 2.70 -13.97
CA ASN A 169 -1.92 2.33 -12.56
C ASN A 169 -1.48 0.88 -12.29
N ILE A 170 -1.80 -0.05 -13.21
CA ILE A 170 -1.42 -1.46 -13.11
C ILE A 170 0.11 -1.61 -13.21
N GLU A 171 0.74 -0.94 -14.17
CA GLU A 171 2.20 -0.96 -14.34
C GLU A 171 2.91 -0.48 -13.07
N MET A 172 2.40 0.55 -12.40
CA MET A 172 2.97 1.05 -11.14
C MET A 172 2.83 0.03 -9.99
N LEU A 173 1.65 -0.59 -9.84
CA LEU A 173 1.42 -1.65 -8.85
C LEU A 173 2.34 -2.86 -9.07
N LEU A 174 2.46 -3.31 -10.31
CA LEU A 174 3.34 -4.42 -10.69
C LEU A 174 4.81 -4.06 -10.47
N ALA A 175 5.22 -2.84 -10.83
CA ALA A 175 6.58 -2.36 -10.61
C ALA A 175 6.95 -2.38 -9.12
N PHE A 176 6.07 -1.91 -8.23
CA PHE A 176 6.27 -2.01 -6.78
C PHE A 176 6.40 -3.46 -6.33
N THR A 177 5.47 -4.32 -6.74
CA THR A 177 5.44 -5.71 -6.30
C THR A 177 6.70 -6.48 -6.75
N LEU A 178 7.14 -6.26 -7.98
CA LEU A 178 8.39 -6.84 -8.51
C LEU A 178 9.64 -6.26 -7.83
N SER A 179 9.62 -4.97 -7.49
CA SER A 179 10.74 -4.33 -6.76
C SER A 179 10.90 -4.95 -5.38
N VAL A 180 9.80 -5.17 -4.65
CA VAL A 180 9.80 -5.84 -3.34
C VAL A 180 10.33 -7.27 -3.47
N GLU A 181 9.84 -8.04 -4.44
CA GLU A 181 10.31 -9.42 -4.67
C GLU A 181 11.82 -9.49 -4.92
N LYS A 182 12.35 -8.55 -5.71
CA LYS A 182 13.76 -8.53 -6.09
C LYS A 182 14.69 -8.02 -4.97
N HIS A 183 14.21 -7.11 -4.13
CA HIS A 183 15.08 -6.33 -3.24
C HIS A 183 14.85 -6.57 -1.75
N CYS A 184 13.71 -7.13 -1.33
CA CYS A 184 13.39 -7.31 0.08
C CYS A 184 13.73 -8.71 0.63
N GLY A 185 14.12 -9.67 -0.20
CA GLY A 185 14.51 -11.01 0.27
C GLY A 185 13.34 -11.84 0.80
N ILE A 186 12.13 -11.61 0.28
CA ILE A 186 10.93 -12.37 0.63
C ILE A 186 11.02 -13.83 0.14
N SER A 187 10.38 -14.75 0.84
CA SER A 187 10.25 -16.15 0.41
C SER A 187 9.03 -16.37 -0.48
N SER A 188 7.96 -15.60 -0.23
CA SER A 188 6.72 -15.66 -1.00
C SER A 188 5.96 -14.35 -0.88
N ARG A 189 5.07 -14.13 -1.86
CA ARG A 189 4.12 -13.02 -1.88
C ARG A 189 2.75 -13.48 -2.35
N LEU A 190 1.71 -12.79 -1.93
CA LEU A 190 0.35 -12.98 -2.40
C LEU A 190 -0.29 -11.61 -2.66
N LEU A 191 -0.76 -11.37 -3.89
CA LEU A 191 -1.55 -10.19 -4.25
C LEU A 191 -3.02 -10.63 -4.39
N TRP A 192 -3.91 -10.09 -3.58
CA TRP A 192 -5.28 -10.60 -3.41
C TRP A 192 -6.27 -9.49 -3.05
N THR A 193 -7.56 -9.72 -3.33
CA THR A 193 -8.65 -8.84 -2.90
C THR A 193 -9.39 -9.40 -1.69
N GLU A 194 -10.08 -8.55 -0.91
CA GLU A 194 -10.88 -8.97 0.25
C GLU A 194 -11.88 -10.10 -0.05
N SER A 195 -12.44 -10.11 -1.26
CA SER A 195 -13.34 -11.16 -1.76
C SER A 195 -12.67 -12.53 -1.98
N GLY A 196 -11.35 -12.63 -1.83
CA GLY A 196 -10.57 -13.86 -1.96
C GLY A 196 -10.17 -14.22 -3.40
N GLU A 197 -10.43 -13.34 -4.37
CA GLU A 197 -10.07 -13.58 -5.76
C GLU A 197 -8.59 -13.19 -6.00
N PRO A 198 -7.77 -14.09 -6.60
CA PRO A 198 -6.39 -13.74 -6.98
C PRO A 198 -6.39 -12.58 -7.98
N LEU A 199 -6.00 -11.37 -7.54
CA LEU A 199 -6.06 -10.17 -8.39
C LEU A 199 -5.17 -10.32 -9.63
N ALA A 200 -4.11 -11.13 -9.60
CA ALA A 200 -3.29 -11.39 -10.79
C ALA A 200 -4.13 -11.87 -11.99
N GLU A 201 -5.14 -12.72 -11.77
CA GLU A 201 -6.03 -13.19 -12.82
C GLU A 201 -6.97 -12.07 -13.31
N LYS A 202 -7.51 -11.26 -12.39
CA LYS A 202 -8.30 -10.07 -12.74
C LYS A 202 -7.50 -9.07 -13.57
N LEU A 203 -6.26 -8.77 -13.17
CA LEU A 203 -5.37 -7.84 -13.87
C LEU A 203 -4.97 -8.38 -15.25
N ILE A 204 -4.65 -9.67 -15.36
CA ILE A 204 -4.33 -10.29 -16.66
C ILE A 204 -5.57 -10.26 -17.56
N ALA A 205 -6.74 -10.65 -17.05
CA ALA A 205 -7.99 -10.59 -17.80
C ALA A 205 -8.31 -9.16 -18.24
N ARG A 206 -8.00 -8.16 -17.39
CA ARG A 206 -8.17 -6.76 -17.73
C ARG A 206 -7.20 -6.34 -18.84
N LEU A 207 -5.91 -6.58 -18.69
CA LEU A 207 -4.88 -6.28 -19.70
C LEU A 207 -5.15 -6.98 -21.05
N GLN A 208 -5.67 -8.20 -21.03
CA GLN A 208 -6.09 -8.90 -22.26
C GLN A 208 -7.27 -8.24 -22.96
N ARG A 209 -8.16 -7.54 -22.25
CA ARG A 209 -9.25 -6.76 -22.83
C ARG A 209 -8.81 -5.38 -23.35
N LEU A 210 -7.62 -4.91 -22.93
CA LEU A 210 -7.06 -3.63 -23.38
C LEU A 210 -6.22 -3.75 -24.65
N ASN A 211 -5.85 -4.97 -25.06
CA ASN A 211 -5.09 -5.29 -26.27
C ASN A 211 -6.01 -5.79 -27.40
#